data_AF-A0A6S7DQZ1-F1
#
_entry.id   AF-A0A6S7DQZ1-F1
#
_cell.length_a   1.000
_cell.length_b   1.000
_cell.length_c   1.000
_cell.angle_alpha   90.00
_cell.angle_beta   90.00
_cell.angle_gamma   90.00
#
_symmetry.space_group_name_H-M   'P 1'
#
loop_
_entity.id
_entity.type
_entity.pdbx_description
1 polymer ?
#
loop_
_entity_poly.entity_id
_entity_poly.type
_entity_poly.pdbx_seq_one_letter_code
_entity_poly.pdbx_strand_id
1 'polypeptide(L)' 'MQSNAFSVPSPAEPVLHFLDLPDAVCKARLRARNESGVHPYTPSEAQYDAITAYFVAPQDDEGFEIVRH' A
#
# COMPACT_ATOMS: atom_id res chain seq x y z
N MET A 1 -5.32 -48.01 15.86
CA MET A 1 -4.86 -46.64 16.23
C MET A 1 -4.72 -45.85 14.95
N GLN A 2 -5.77 -45.14 14.53
CA GLN A 2 -5.70 -44.27 13.34
C GLN A 2 -5.17 -42.92 13.80
N SER A 3 -3.98 -42.57 13.31
CA SER A 3 -3.34 -41.27 13.54
C SER A 3 -4.12 -40.20 12.80
N ASN A 4 -4.91 -39.41 13.53
CA ASN A 4 -5.50 -38.18 13.02
C ASN A 4 -4.37 -37.14 12.90
N ALA A 5 -3.81 -36.99 11.70
CA ALA A 5 -2.97 -35.85 11.38
C ALA A 5 -3.89 -34.61 11.27
N PHE A 6 -4.00 -33.85 12.35
CA PHE A 6 -4.44 -32.46 12.25
C PHE A 6 -3.37 -31.72 11.44
N SER A 7 -3.63 -31.51 10.15
CA SER A 7 -2.83 -30.60 9.35
C SER A 7 -3.09 -29.19 9.87
N VAL A 8 -2.10 -28.64 10.57
CA VAL A 8 -2.10 -27.22 10.91
C VAL A 8 -1.98 -26.46 9.57
N PRO A 9 -2.91 -25.55 9.24
CA PRO A 9 -2.77 -24.75 8.03
C PRO A 9 -1.49 -23.92 8.13
N SER A 10 -0.66 -23.97 7.09
CA SER A 10 0.50 -23.09 6.95
C SER A 10 0.03 -21.64 7.00
N PRO A 11 0.74 -20.72 7.68
CA PRO A 11 0.48 -19.30 7.52
C PRO A 11 0.54 -18.95 6.02
N ALA A 12 -0.41 -18.15 5.56
CA ALA A 12 -0.39 -17.63 4.20
C ALA A 12 0.82 -16.71 4.04
N GLU A 13 1.48 -16.78 2.89
CA GLU A 13 2.60 -15.89 2.58
C GLU A 13 2.10 -14.45 2.39
N PRO A 14 2.78 -13.44 2.96
CA PRO A 14 2.37 -12.05 2.83
C PRO A 14 2.64 -11.51 1.42
N VAL A 15 1.64 -10.85 0.84
CA VAL A 15 1.72 -10.19 -0.47
C VAL A 15 1.75 -8.68 -0.30
N LEU A 16 2.65 -8.00 -1.01
CA LEU A 16 2.76 -6.55 -1.04
C LEU A 16 2.13 -6.03 -2.34
N HIS A 17 1.02 -5.31 -2.22
CA HIS A 17 0.39 -4.63 -3.35
C HIS A 17 1.00 -3.25 -3.56
N PHE A 18 1.76 -3.10 -4.65
CA PHE A 18 2.38 -1.83 -5.03
C PHE A 18 1.53 -1.12 -6.09
N LEU A 19 1.12 0.11 -5.79
CA LEU A 19 0.41 0.97 -6.74
C LEU A 19 1.43 1.88 -7.44
N ASP A 20 1.80 1.55 -8.68
CA ASP A 20 2.84 2.27 -9.41
C ASP A 20 2.25 3.45 -10.18
N LEU A 21 1.81 4.45 -9.41
CA LEU A 21 1.14 5.63 -9.95
C LEU A 21 2.08 6.85 -9.92
N PRO A 22 2.11 7.65 -11.01
CA PRO A 22 2.85 8.91 -11.00
C PRO A 22 2.31 9.89 -9.95
N ASP A 23 3.21 10.67 -9.34
CA ASP A 23 2.85 11.68 -8.33
C ASP A 23 1.76 12.65 -8.78
N ALA A 24 1.76 13.03 -10.05
CA ALA A 24 0.72 13.91 -10.61
C ALA A 24 -0.70 13.30 -10.47
N VAL A 25 -0.83 11.98 -10.62
CA VAL A 25 -2.10 11.26 -10.44
C VAL A 25 -2.48 11.23 -8.97
N CYS A 26 -1.53 10.94 -8.08
CA CYS A 26 -1.75 10.94 -6.64
C CYS A 26 -2.19 12.33 -6.12
N LYS A 27 -1.51 13.39 -6.54
CA LYS A 27 -1.88 14.78 -6.20
C LYS A 27 -3.24 15.18 -6.76
N ALA A 28 -3.59 14.77 -7.98
CA ALA A 28 -4.91 15.01 -8.54
C ALA A 28 -6.02 14.34 -7.70
N ARG A 29 -5.83 13.09 -7.29
CA ARG A 29 -6.76 12.36 -6.41
C ARG A 29 -6.86 13.02 -5.03
N LEU A 30 -5.73 13.48 -4.48
CA LEU A 30 -5.69 14.20 -3.22
C LEU A 30 -6.55 15.47 -3.29
N ARG A 31 -6.38 16.29 -4.34
CA ARG A 31 -7.19 17.51 -4.54
C ARG A 31 -8.68 17.20 -4.60
N ALA A 32 -9.07 16.24 -5.45
CA ALA A 32 -10.47 15.83 -5.57
C ALA A 32 -11.06 15.34 -4.23
N ARG A 33 -10.29 14.56 -3.45
CA ARG A 33 -10.71 14.11 -2.12
C ARG A 33 -10.89 15.29 -1.17
N ASN A 34 -9.94 16.22 -1.12
CA ASN A 34 -10.01 17.39 -0.26
C ASN A 34 -11.21 18.29 -0.61
N GLU A 35 -11.48 18.49 -1.91
CA GLU A 35 -12.63 19.25 -2.40
C GLU A 35 -13.98 18.59 -2.09
N SER A 36 -14.03 17.25 -1.99
CA SER A 36 -15.26 16.52 -1.67
C SER A 36 -15.83 16.83 -0.28
N GLY A 37 -14.98 17.27 0.66
CA GLY A 37 -15.38 17.53 2.06
C GLY A 37 -15.83 16.29 2.86
N VAL A 38 -15.76 15.08 2.28
CA VAL A 38 -16.20 13.82 2.93
C VAL A 38 -15.16 13.30 3.94
N HIS A 39 -13.91 13.74 3.84
CA HIS A 39 -12.82 13.36 4.74
C HIS A 39 -12.45 14.53 5.66
N PRO A 40 -12.31 14.32 6.99
CA PRO A 40 -11.98 15.39 7.94
C PRO A 40 -10.55 15.94 7.80
N TYR A 41 -9.73 15.33 6.94
CA TYR A 41 -8.34 15.73 6.70
C TYR A 41 -8.17 16.24 5.28
N THR A 42 -7.62 17.44 5.16
CA THR A 42 -7.36 18.14 3.90
C THR A 42 -5.88 18.49 3.75
N PRO A 43 -4.97 17.49 3.67
CA PRO A 43 -3.54 17.75 3.59
C PRO A 43 -3.20 18.51 2.30
N SER A 44 -2.27 19.45 2.41
CA SER A 44 -1.77 20.25 1.28
C SER A 44 -0.82 19.43 0.40
N GLU A 45 -0.55 19.92 -0.81
CA GLU A 45 0.47 19.30 -1.67
C GLU A 45 1.87 19.33 -1.03
N ALA A 46 2.22 20.39 -0.30
CA ALA A 46 3.49 20.45 0.43
C ALA A 46 3.58 19.38 1.54
N GLN A 47 2.46 19.05 2.19
CA GLN A 47 2.41 17.95 3.15
C GLN A 47 2.49 16.59 2.46
N TYR A 48 1.85 16.42 1.30
CA TYR A 48 2.05 15.22 0.48
C TYR A 48 3.54 15.04 0.16
N ASP A 49 4.20 16.08 -0.36
CA ASP A 49 5.61 16.04 -0.74
C ASP A 49 6.50 15.72 0.47
N ALA A 50 6.23 16.29 1.64
CA ALA A 50 6.99 16.00 2.85
C ALA A 50 6.82 14.55 3.33
N ILE A 51 5.63 13.96 3.15
CA ILE A 51 5.35 12.56 3.53
C ILE A 51 6.00 11.60 2.52
N THR A 52 5.88 11.88 1.23
CA THR A 52 6.39 11.00 0.17
C THR A 52 7.89 11.13 -0.06
N ALA A 53 8.55 12.16 0.48
CA ALA A 53 10.01 12.35 0.37
C ALA A 53 10.85 11.15 0.87
N TYR A 54 10.30 10.32 1.74
CA TYR A 54 10.98 9.13 2.29
C TYR A 54 10.51 7.82 1.66
N PHE A 55 9.58 7.87 0.71
CA PHE A 55 9.08 6.68 0.05
C PHE A 55 10.14 6.10 -0.90
N VAL A 56 10.34 4.79 -0.80
CA VAL A 56 11.15 4.00 -1.73
C VAL A 56 10.26 2.88 -2.24
N ALA A 57 10.25 2.68 -3.56
CA ALA A 57 9.49 1.59 -4.17
C ALA A 57 9.97 0.24 -3.63
N PRO A 58 9.08 -0.74 -3.46
CA PRO A 58 9.47 -2.04 -2.92
C PRO A 58 10.44 -2.76 -3.85
N GLN A 59 11.49 -3.33 -3.27
CA GLN A 59 12.53 -4.10 -3.94
C GLN A 59 12.29 -5.60 -3.74
N ASP A 60 12.75 -6.39 -4.72
CA ASP A 60 12.52 -7.84 -4.71
C ASP A 60 13.30 -8.56 -3.58
N ASP A 61 14.32 -7.91 -2.99
CA ASP A 61 15.11 -8.44 -1.87
C ASP A 61 14.47 -8.22 -0.49
N GLU A 62 13.32 -7.55 -0.42
CA GLU A 62 12.57 -7.33 0.82
C GLU A 62 11.83 -8.59 1.33
N GLY A 63 11.79 -9.66 0.53
CA GLY A 63 11.20 -10.94 0.93
C GLY A 63 9.68 -11.02 0.84
N PHE A 64 9.05 -10.14 0.05
CA PHE A 64 7.61 -10.16 -0.23
C PHE A 64 7.32 -10.60 -1.66
N GLU A 65 6.18 -11.28 -1.86
CA GLU A 65 5.58 -11.36 -3.19
C GLU A 65 4.99 -9.98 -3.55
N ILE A 66 5.57 -9.29 -4.54
CA ILE A 66 5.12 -7.95 -4.94
C ILE A 66 4.15 -8.05 -6.13
N VAL A 67 2.91 -7.62 -5.93
CA VAL A 67 1.89 -7.47 -6.98
C VAL A 67 1.75 -6.01 -7.35
N ARG A 68 1.96 -5.69 -8.64
CA ARG A 68 1.91 -4.31 -9.16
C ARG A 68 0.58 -4.04 -9.89
N HIS A 69 -0.04 -2.89 -9.61
CA HIS A 69 -1.32 -2.45 -10.18
C HIS A 69 -1.20 -1.16 -10.97
#